data_AF-A0A026WBT0-F1
#
_entry.id   AF-A0A026WBT0-F1
#
_cell.length_a   1.000
_cell.length_b   1.000
_cell.length_c   1.000
_cell.angle_alpha   90.00
_cell.angle_beta   90.00
_cell.angle_gamma   90.00
#
_symmetry.space_group_name_H-M   'P 1'
#
loop_
_entity.id
_entity.type
_entity.pdbx_description
1 polymer ?
#
loop_
_entity_poly.entity_id
_entity_poly.type
_entity_poly.pdbx_seq_one_letter_code
_entity_poly.pdbx_strand_id
1 'polypeptide(L)'
;MPPGGHRRTPADVARPPSSCDAREMRAVASLSKSLAELAVQLPQAVGNEKTLIQSRRLALQQARNYVGCRVIRDQKRRKWAKQYAEERLRLLVLKRNDVLPFEIREMAGKQLEETIPRQTALRQLTDRCVVTSRGRGVLWRWRVSRFIFRELIDHNKMSGMQRAMW
;
A
#
# COMPACT_ATOMS: atom_id res chain seq x y z
N MET A 1 28.94 23.40 -3.63
CA MET A 1 28.43 22.46 -4.66
C MET A 1 28.38 21.07 -4.06
N PRO A 2 27.25 20.35 -4.04
CA PRO A 2 27.22 19.00 -3.48
C PRO A 2 27.86 18.00 -4.46
N PRO A 3 28.66 17.02 -3.99
CA PRO A 3 29.29 16.03 -4.85
C PRO A 3 28.26 15.07 -5.46
N GLY A 4 28.58 14.65 -6.68
CA GLY A 4 27.67 14.06 -7.66
C GLY A 4 26.97 12.78 -7.21
N GLY A 5 25.69 12.68 -7.56
CA GLY A 5 24.94 11.45 -7.43
C GLY A 5 25.46 10.39 -8.40
N HIS A 6 25.96 9.28 -7.86
CA HIS A 6 26.27 8.09 -8.65
C HIS A 6 25.02 7.66 -9.44
N ARG A 7 25.15 7.56 -10.78
CA ARG A 7 24.16 6.89 -11.62
C ARG A 7 24.15 5.42 -11.20
N ARG A 8 22.99 4.92 -10.78
CA ARG A 8 22.81 3.49 -10.48
C ARG A 8 23.17 2.68 -11.71
N THR A 9 24.09 1.73 -11.56
CA THR A 9 24.42 0.79 -12.63
C THR A 9 23.34 -0.31 -12.69
N PRO A 10 23.18 -1.03 -13.81
CA PRO A 10 22.21 -2.13 -13.91
C PRO A 10 22.38 -3.20 -12.82
N ALA A 11 23.59 -3.37 -12.27
CA ALA A 11 23.89 -4.29 -11.17
C ALA A 11 23.23 -3.89 -9.84
N ASP A 12 22.95 -2.60 -9.61
CA ASP A 12 22.26 -2.12 -8.39
C ASP A 12 20.77 -2.48 -8.36
N VAL A 13 20.20 -2.86 -9.51
CA VAL A 13 18.80 -3.30 -9.65
C VAL A 13 18.65 -4.79 -9.32
N ALA A 14 19.75 -5.56 -9.38
CA ALA A 14 19.75 -7.02 -9.21
C ALA A 14 20.02 -7.47 -7.75
N ARG A 15 20.26 -6.56 -6.81
CA ARG A 15 20.50 -6.95 -5.41
C ARG A 15 19.18 -7.45 -4.80
N PRO A 16 19.06 -8.74 -4.42
CA PRO A 16 17.84 -9.24 -3.78
C PRO A 16 17.58 -8.42 -2.51
N PRO A 17 16.31 -8.06 -2.21
CA PRO A 17 16.02 -7.26 -1.04
C PRO A 17 16.50 -7.99 0.22
N SER A 18 17.43 -7.38 0.94
CA SER A 18 17.91 -7.87 2.22
C SER A 18 16.75 -8.02 3.21
N SER A 19 16.67 -9.24 3.75
CA SER A 19 16.23 -9.65 5.09
C SER A 19 14.83 -9.30 5.63
N CYS A 20 14.00 -8.48 4.98
CA CYS A 20 12.63 -8.25 5.48
C CYS A 20 11.65 -9.35 5.03
N ASP A 21 11.70 -10.45 5.78
CA ASP A 21 10.60 -11.31 6.20
C ASP A 21 9.94 -12.27 5.20
N ALA A 22 10.72 -13.28 4.77
CA ALA A 22 10.18 -14.54 4.24
C ALA A 22 9.24 -15.28 5.24
N ARG A 23 9.23 -14.87 6.52
CA ARG A 23 8.36 -15.39 7.59
C ARG A 23 7.00 -14.68 7.64
N GLU A 24 6.95 -13.36 7.43
CA GLU A 24 5.68 -12.60 7.34
C GLU A 24 4.92 -12.91 6.02
N MET A 25 5.63 -13.14 4.91
CA MET A 25 5.03 -13.55 3.63
C MET A 25 4.29 -14.89 3.69
N ARG A 26 4.80 -15.87 4.46
CA ARG A 26 4.17 -17.19 4.63
C ARG A 26 2.89 -17.14 5.46
N ALA A 27 2.83 -16.24 6.45
CA ALA A 27 1.66 -16.08 7.34
C ALA A 27 0.46 -15.40 6.64
N VAL A 28 0.70 -14.53 5.66
CA VAL A 28 -0.39 -13.91 4.86
C VAL A 28 -0.94 -14.89 3.81
N ALA A 29 -0.09 -15.79 3.31
CA ALA A 29 -0.47 -16.82 2.34
C ALA A 29 -1.26 -18.00 2.93
N SER A 30 -1.19 -18.23 4.25
CA SER A 30 -2.01 -19.25 4.93
C SER A 30 -3.43 -18.77 5.23
N LEU A 31 -3.61 -17.48 5.54
CA LEU A 31 -4.91 -16.87 5.84
C LEU A 31 -5.79 -16.64 4.60
N SER A 32 -5.22 -16.58 3.40
CA SER A 32 -5.99 -16.47 2.15
C SER A 32 -6.53 -17.81 1.65
N LYS A 33 -5.97 -18.94 2.09
CA LYS A 33 -6.42 -20.28 1.71
C LYS A 33 -7.69 -20.71 2.44
N SER A 34 -7.84 -20.33 3.72
CA SER A 34 -9.03 -20.65 4.53
C SER A 34 -10.29 -19.88 4.12
N LEU A 35 -10.14 -18.66 3.57
CA LEU A 35 -11.27 -17.88 3.04
C LEU A 35 -11.78 -18.38 1.67
N ALA A 36 -10.96 -19.14 0.93
CA ALA A 36 -11.33 -19.70 -0.36
C ALA A 36 -12.11 -21.03 -0.23
N GLU A 37 -12.03 -21.72 0.90
CA GLU A 37 -12.73 -23.00 1.14
C GLU A 37 -14.20 -22.83 1.56
N LEU A 38 -14.65 -21.63 1.96
CA LEU A 38 -16.02 -21.37 2.41
C LEU A 38 -17.00 -20.94 1.29
N ALA A 39 -16.59 -20.98 0.02
CA ALA A 39 -17.36 -20.39 -1.09
C ALA A 39 -17.99 -21.42 -2.08
N VAL A 40 -18.38 -22.61 -1.62
CA VAL A 40 -19.01 -23.63 -2.47
C VAL A 40 -20.43 -23.96 -2.00
N GLN A 41 -21.44 -23.26 -2.54
CA GLN A 41 -22.71 -23.86 -2.95
C GLN A 41 -23.47 -22.94 -3.92
N LEU A 42 -23.65 -23.40 -5.16
CA LEU A 42 -24.42 -22.79 -6.25
C LEU A 42 -25.64 -23.67 -6.56
N PRO A 43 -26.67 -23.13 -7.24
CA PRO A 43 -27.24 -23.87 -8.37
C PRO A 43 -27.42 -23.02 -9.66
N GLN A 44 -27.57 -23.75 -10.77
CA GLN A 44 -27.24 -23.41 -12.16
C GLN A 44 -28.45 -22.91 -12.99
N ALA A 45 -28.20 -22.09 -14.02
CA ALA A 45 -29.15 -21.87 -15.13
C ALA A 45 -28.42 -21.66 -16.46
N VAL A 46 -29.02 -22.22 -17.51
CA VAL A 46 -28.42 -22.71 -18.76
C VAL A 46 -28.11 -21.59 -19.76
N GLY A 47 -26.87 -21.59 -20.26
CA GLY A 47 -26.43 -20.81 -21.42
C GLY A 47 -24.95 -21.04 -21.65
N ASN A 48 -24.61 -21.98 -22.56
CA ASN A 48 -23.25 -22.40 -22.97
C ASN A 48 -22.14 -22.02 -21.98
N GLU A 49 -22.12 -22.72 -20.84
CA GLU A 49 -21.18 -22.46 -19.74
C GLU A 49 -19.73 -22.44 -20.22
N LYS A 50 -19.38 -23.22 -21.24
CA LYS A 50 -18.00 -23.34 -21.73
C LYS A 50 -17.47 -22.03 -22.35
N THR A 51 -18.28 -21.26 -23.08
CA THR A 51 -17.86 -19.98 -23.68
C THR A 51 -17.88 -18.82 -22.67
N LEU A 52 -18.77 -18.86 -21.67
CA LEU A 52 -18.78 -17.91 -20.55
C LEU A 52 -17.66 -18.16 -19.52
N ILE A 53 -17.27 -19.41 -19.31
CA ILE A 53 -16.11 -19.78 -18.46
C ILE A 53 -14.80 -19.43 -19.16
N GLN A 54 -14.74 -19.54 -20.50
CA GLN A 54 -13.55 -19.22 -21.30
C GLN A 54 -13.34 -17.70 -21.44
N SER A 55 -14.42 -16.90 -21.53
CA SER A 55 -14.34 -15.43 -21.47
C SER A 55 -14.07 -14.90 -20.05
N ARG A 56 -14.61 -15.54 -19.00
CA ARG A 56 -14.23 -15.26 -17.60
C ARG A 56 -12.76 -15.62 -17.32
N ARG A 57 -12.24 -16.67 -17.94
CA ARG A 57 -10.81 -17.03 -17.86
C ARG A 57 -9.91 -16.01 -18.54
N LEU A 58 -10.34 -15.34 -19.61
CA LEU A 58 -9.59 -14.25 -20.24
C LEU A 58 -9.72 -12.90 -19.50
N ALA A 59 -10.83 -12.66 -18.78
CA ALA A 59 -11.06 -11.39 -18.07
C ALA A 59 -10.38 -11.30 -16.69
N LEU A 60 -10.08 -12.42 -16.05
CA LEU A 60 -9.30 -12.47 -14.80
C LEU A 60 -7.85 -12.90 -15.02
N GLN A 61 -7.37 -12.91 -16.26
CA GLN A 61 -5.96 -13.06 -16.56
C GLN A 61 -5.23 -11.75 -16.23
N GLN A 62 -4.69 -11.75 -15.01
CA GLN A 62 -3.53 -10.97 -14.61
C GLN A 62 -3.76 -9.49 -14.30
N ALA A 63 -4.67 -9.19 -13.37
CA ALA A 63 -4.30 -8.21 -12.35
C ALA A 63 -3.14 -8.84 -11.56
N ARG A 64 -1.91 -8.69 -12.06
CA ARG A 64 -0.72 -9.01 -11.29
C ARG A 64 -0.79 -8.13 -10.06
N ASN A 65 -1.29 -8.68 -8.94
CA ASN A 65 -1.10 -8.08 -7.63
C ASN A 65 0.41 -8.10 -7.40
N TYR A 66 1.09 -7.04 -7.83
CA TYR A 66 2.50 -6.82 -7.57
C TYR A 66 2.61 -6.45 -6.08
N VAL A 67 2.41 -7.43 -5.18
CA VAL A 67 2.69 -7.28 -3.75
C VAL A 67 4.20 -7.32 -3.58
N GLY A 68 4.84 -6.20 -3.90
CA GLY A 68 6.26 -6.02 -3.64
C GLY A 68 6.54 -5.84 -2.15
N CYS A 69 7.78 -6.07 -1.74
CA CYS A 69 8.26 -5.82 -0.37
C CYS A 69 7.99 -4.38 0.13
N ARG A 70 7.87 -3.42 -0.80
CA ARG A 70 7.53 -2.02 -0.50
C ARG A 70 6.06 -1.84 -0.10
N VAL A 71 5.16 -2.63 -0.67
CA VAL A 71 3.73 -2.59 -0.33
C VAL A 71 3.53 -3.14 1.08
N ILE A 72 4.15 -4.27 1.39
CA ILE A 72 4.06 -4.90 2.71
C ILE A 72 4.62 -3.99 3.79
N ARG A 73 5.77 -3.35 3.53
CA ARG A 73 6.33 -2.33 4.43
C ARG A 73 5.41 -1.13 4.64
N ASP A 74 4.66 -0.71 3.61
CA ASP A 74 3.71 0.39 3.72
C ASP A 74 2.43 -0.03 4.47
N GLN A 75 1.95 -1.25 4.23
CA GLN A 75 0.83 -1.84 4.97
C GLN A 75 1.15 -2.00 6.47
N LYS A 76 2.37 -2.47 6.81
CA LYS A 76 2.85 -2.53 8.19
C LYS A 76 2.83 -1.15 8.87
N ARG A 77 3.33 -0.12 8.16
CA ARG A 77 3.26 1.28 8.63
C ARG A 77 1.84 1.77 8.85
N ARG A 78 0.90 1.47 7.94
CA ARG A 78 -0.53 1.84 8.10
C ARG A 78 -1.15 1.18 9.33
N LYS A 79 -0.83 -0.09 9.59
CA LYS A 79 -1.30 -0.81 10.78
C LYS A 79 -0.81 -0.13 12.06
N TRP A 80 0.49 0.16 12.14
CA TRP A 80 1.07 0.86 13.28
C TRP A 80 0.53 2.28 13.44
N ALA A 81 0.38 3.04 12.35
CA ALA A 81 -0.19 4.38 12.41
C ALA A 81 -1.62 4.38 12.97
N LYS A 82 -2.41 3.32 12.70
CA LYS A 82 -3.74 3.15 13.28
C LYS A 82 -3.69 2.80 14.77
N GLN A 83 -2.77 1.92 15.17
CA GLN A 83 -2.63 1.48 16.56
C GLN A 83 -2.17 2.61 17.49
N TYR A 84 -1.14 3.34 17.10
CA TYR A 84 -0.51 4.38 17.93
C TYR A 84 -1.03 5.80 17.68
N ALA A 85 -2.16 5.95 16.97
CA ALA A 85 -2.66 7.27 16.56
C ALA A 85 -2.93 8.19 17.77
N GLU A 86 -3.64 7.66 18.76
CA GLU A 86 -4.11 8.44 19.92
C GLU A 86 -2.97 8.80 20.86
N GLU A 87 -2.14 7.82 21.23
CA GLU A 87 -0.98 8.02 22.11
C GLU A 87 -0.02 9.04 21.51
N ARG A 88 0.25 8.91 20.21
CA ARG A 88 1.13 9.85 19.49
C ARG A 88 0.56 11.25 19.48
N LEU A 89 -0.75 11.42 19.29
CA LEU A 89 -1.40 12.73 19.34
C LEU A 89 -1.23 13.37 20.71
N ARG A 90 -1.55 12.63 21.78
CA ARG A 90 -1.47 13.12 23.18
C ARG A 90 -0.06 13.61 23.51
N LEU A 91 0.96 12.80 23.22
CA LEU A 91 2.35 13.15 23.50
C LEU A 91 2.87 14.28 22.60
N LEU A 92 2.44 14.36 21.33
CA LEU A 92 2.81 15.46 20.44
C LEU A 92 2.22 16.79 20.88
N VAL A 93 1.00 16.80 21.39
CA VAL A 93 0.37 18.00 21.96
C VAL A 93 1.17 18.46 23.17
N LEU A 94 1.42 17.58 24.15
CA LEU A 94 2.22 17.91 25.34
C LEU A 94 3.60 18.46 24.98
N LYS A 95 4.30 17.83 24.01
CA LYS A 95 5.62 18.26 23.56
C LYS A 95 5.62 19.66 22.90
N ARG A 96 4.54 20.04 22.21
CA ARG A 96 4.44 21.29 21.44
C ARG A 96 3.78 22.45 22.20
N ASN A 97 3.23 22.20 23.38
CA ASN A 97 2.54 23.23 24.14
C ASN A 97 3.55 24.20 24.79
N ASP A 98 3.41 25.50 24.54
CA ASP A 98 4.29 26.51 25.12
C ASP A 98 3.93 26.92 26.56
N VAL A 99 2.71 26.60 27.00
CA VAL A 99 2.20 26.93 28.35
C VAL A 99 2.83 26.05 29.43
N LEU A 100 3.25 24.83 29.09
CA LEU A 100 3.79 23.90 30.06
C LEU A 100 5.27 24.20 30.39
N PRO A 101 5.69 23.93 31.64
CA PRO A 101 7.09 24.01 32.01
C PRO A 101 7.93 23.06 31.16
N PHE A 102 9.20 23.42 30.98
CA PHE A 102 10.12 22.71 30.10
C PHE A 102 10.30 21.24 30.46
N GLU A 103 10.35 20.93 31.76
CA GLU A 103 10.55 19.56 32.27
C GLU A 103 9.49 18.57 31.78
N ILE A 104 8.21 18.97 31.79
CA ILE A 104 7.10 18.13 31.32
C ILE A 104 7.20 17.89 29.81
N ARG A 105 7.60 18.90 29.05
CA ARG A 105 7.82 18.78 27.60
C ARG A 105 8.95 17.80 27.28
N GLU A 106 10.02 17.83 28.06
CA GLU A 106 11.15 16.92 27.91
C GLU A 106 10.75 15.48 28.23
N MET A 107 10.02 15.26 29.33
CA MET A 107 9.47 13.95 29.69
C MET A 107 8.56 13.38 28.60
N ALA A 108 7.63 14.20 28.08
CA ALA A 108 6.76 13.79 26.96
C ALA A 108 7.57 13.47 25.69
N GLY A 109 8.67 14.20 25.46
CA GLY A 109 9.63 13.93 24.39
C GLY A 109 10.29 12.55 24.52
N LYS A 110 10.78 12.22 25.73
CA LYS A 110 11.40 10.91 26.04
C LYS A 110 10.40 9.76 25.87
N GLN A 111 9.19 9.91 26.41
CA GLN A 111 8.11 8.93 26.27
C GLN A 111 7.72 8.70 24.80
N LEU A 112 7.63 9.77 24.00
CA LEU A 112 7.31 9.66 22.58
C LEU A 112 8.36 8.84 21.80
N GLU A 113 9.62 8.91 22.20
CA GLU A 113 10.72 8.19 21.55
C GLU A 113 10.81 6.74 22.01
N GLU A 114 10.49 6.46 23.28
CA GLU A 114 10.50 5.12 23.87
C GLU A 114 9.28 4.28 23.48
N THR A 115 8.07 4.84 23.64
CA THR A 115 6.82 4.07 23.46
C THR A 115 6.48 3.86 21.98
N ILE A 116 6.72 4.88 21.13
CA ILE A 116 6.16 4.90 19.78
C ILE A 116 7.26 4.65 18.73
N PRO A 117 7.11 3.63 17.86
CA PRO A 117 8.07 3.41 16.79
C PRO A 117 8.03 4.55 15.77
N ARG A 118 9.21 5.00 15.32
CA ARG A 118 9.39 6.11 14.35
C ARG A 118 8.60 5.93 13.04
N GLN A 119 8.29 4.70 12.68
CA GLN A 119 7.56 4.34 11.45
C GLN A 119 6.06 4.72 11.47
N THR A 120 5.51 5.09 12.63
CA THR A 120 4.11 5.53 12.80
C THR A 120 3.81 6.92 12.27
N ALA A 121 4.84 7.75 12.07
CA ALA A 121 4.65 9.12 11.65
C ALA A 121 3.97 9.20 10.27
N LEU A 122 2.97 10.07 10.12
CA LEU A 122 2.22 10.25 8.87
C LEU A 122 3.14 10.55 7.67
N ARG A 123 4.24 11.27 7.87
CA ARG A 123 5.25 11.55 6.84
C ARG A 123 5.88 10.28 6.24
N GLN A 124 5.90 9.17 6.97
CA GLN A 124 6.44 7.90 6.50
C GLN A 124 5.46 7.11 5.63
N LEU A 125 4.19 7.49 5.62
CA LEU A 125 3.19 6.84 4.80
C LEU A 125 3.32 7.31 3.35
N THR A 126 3.32 6.37 2.40
CA THR A 126 3.40 6.69 0.98
C THR A 126 2.20 6.16 0.23
N ASP A 127 1.58 7.01 -0.58
CA ASP A 127 0.53 6.55 -1.48
C ASP A 127 1.14 5.70 -2.59
N ARG A 128 0.62 4.48 -2.71
CA ARG A 128 1.03 3.51 -3.71
C ARG A 128 -0.18 3.15 -4.56
N CYS A 129 0.09 2.90 -5.84
CA CYS A 129 -0.90 2.30 -6.72
C CYS A 129 -1.28 0.92 -6.19
N VAL A 130 -2.58 0.66 -6.06
CA VAL A 130 -3.10 -0.64 -5.58
C VAL A 130 -2.74 -1.77 -6.54
N VAL A 131 -2.76 -1.50 -7.85
CA VAL A 131 -2.49 -2.50 -8.90
C VAL A 131 -1.00 -2.76 -9.07
N THR A 132 -0.20 -1.70 -9.29
CA THR A 132 1.22 -1.84 -9.69
C THR A 132 2.23 -1.59 -8.58
N SER A 133 1.83 -1.19 -7.38
CA SER A 133 2.70 -0.78 -6.25
C SER A 133 3.62 0.43 -6.48
N ARG A 134 3.51 1.09 -7.65
CA ARG A 134 4.28 2.29 -7.98
C ARG A 134 3.93 3.41 -7.00
N GLY A 135 4.96 4.02 -6.40
CA GLY A 135 4.80 5.08 -5.38
C GLY A 135 4.92 6.51 -5.91
N ARG A 136 4.79 6.72 -7.23
CA ARG A 136 4.86 8.05 -7.86
C ARG A 136 3.78 8.19 -8.91
N GLY A 137 3.22 9.39 -9.03
CA GLY A 137 2.13 9.68 -9.96
C GLY A 137 0.88 8.85 -9.65
N VAL A 138 0.56 8.70 -8.36
CA VAL A 138 -0.68 8.06 -7.90
C VAL A 138 -1.75 9.14 -7.81
N LEU A 139 -2.89 8.88 -8.42
CA LEU A 139 -4.06 9.75 -8.33
C LEU A 139 -4.81 9.40 -7.05
N TRP A 140 -4.85 10.33 -6.09
CA TRP A 140 -5.38 10.08 -4.74
C TRP A 140 -6.83 9.59 -4.71
N ARG A 141 -7.69 10.15 -5.57
CA ARG A 141 -9.12 9.81 -5.64
C ARG A 141 -9.36 8.32 -5.93
N TRP A 142 -8.56 7.72 -6.81
CA TRP A 142 -8.73 6.33 -7.25
C TRP A 142 -7.67 5.37 -6.71
N ARG A 143 -6.58 5.89 -6.11
CA ARG A 143 -5.42 5.11 -5.63
C ARG A 143 -4.75 4.27 -6.73
N VAL A 144 -4.79 4.76 -7.97
CA VAL A 144 -4.21 4.13 -9.15
C VAL A 144 -3.09 5.02 -9.70
N SER A 145 -2.06 4.42 -10.29
CA SER A 145 -1.00 5.16 -10.98
C SER A 145 -1.51 5.75 -12.29
N ARG A 146 -0.96 6.89 -12.72
CA ARG A 146 -1.36 7.56 -13.98
C ARG A 146 -1.35 6.66 -15.23
N PHE A 147 -0.49 5.64 -15.29
CA PHE A 147 -0.40 4.72 -16.43
C PHE A 147 -1.59 3.77 -16.47
N ILE A 148 -1.88 3.13 -15.33
CA ILE A 148 -3.03 2.23 -15.19
C ILE A 148 -4.33 3.03 -15.30
N PHE A 149 -4.36 4.25 -14.76
CA PHE A 149 -5.51 5.14 -14.90
C PHE A 149 -5.82 5.43 -16.38
N ARG A 150 -4.80 5.74 -17.19
CA ARG A 150 -4.96 5.95 -18.63
C ARG A 150 -5.46 4.67 -19.32
N GLU A 151 -4.84 3.53 -19.03
CA GLU A 151 -5.24 2.22 -19.58
C GLU A 151 -6.69 1.87 -19.23
N LEU A 152 -7.13 2.14 -18.00
CA LEU A 152 -8.52 1.91 -17.58
C LEU A 152 -9.51 2.82 -18.33
N ILE A 153 -9.12 4.07 -18.62
CA ILE A 153 -9.96 5.00 -19.39
C ILE A 153 -10.02 4.58 -20.86
N ASP A 154 -8.89 4.26 -21.48
CA ASP A 154 -8.83 3.85 -22.88
C ASP A 154 -9.68 2.59 -23.14
N HIS A 155 -9.79 1.70 -22.14
CA HIS A 155 -10.63 0.52 -22.19
C HIS A 155 -12.04 0.70 -21.62
N ASN A 156 -12.46 1.93 -21.31
CA ASN A 156 -13.78 2.24 -20.72
C ASN A 156 -14.13 1.41 -19.47
N LYS A 157 -13.12 1.05 -18.66
CA LYS A 157 -13.28 0.27 -17.42
C LYS A 157 -13.61 1.15 -16.20
N MET A 158 -13.61 2.48 -16.36
CA MET A 158 -13.89 3.45 -15.31
C MET A 158 -15.20 4.18 -15.61
N SER A 159 -16.04 4.35 -14.59
CA SER A 159 -17.33 5.02 -14.75
C SER A 159 -17.17 6.53 -14.92
N GLY A 160 -17.85 7.09 -15.93
CA GLY A 160 -18.00 8.54 -16.13
C GLY A 160 -16.73 9.28 -16.54
N MET A 161 -15.71 8.59 -17.06
CA MET A 161 -14.51 9.23 -17.60
C MET A 161 -14.43 9.04 -19.11
N GLN A 162 -14.18 10.14 -19.79
CA GLN A 162 -13.95 10.18 -21.23
C GLN A 162 -12.66 10.96 -21.49
N ARG A 163 -12.06 10.73 -22.66
CA ARG A 163 -10.95 11.55 -23.12
C ARG A 163 -11.48 12.97 -23.35
N ALA A 164 -10.73 13.96 -22.86
CA ALA A 164 -11.08 15.35 -23.13
C ALA A 164 -11.04 15.61 -24.64
N MET A 165 -12.14 16.12 -25.18
CA MET A 165 -12.25 16.64 -26.53
C MET A 165 -12.59 18.12 -26.38
N TRP A 166 -11.84 18.96 -27.08
CA TRP A 166 -12.06 20.41 -27.17
C TRP A 166 -12.08 20.80 -28.64
#